data_AF-A0A2D5Z0X0-F1
#
_entry.id   AF-A0A2D5Z0X0-F1
#
_cell.length_a   1.000
_cell.length_b   1.000
_cell.length_c   1.000
_cell.angle_alpha   90.00
_cell.angle_beta   90.00
_cell.angle_gamma   90.00
#
_symmetry.space_group_name_H-M   'P 1'
#
loop_
_entity.id
_entity.type
_entity.pdbx_description
1 polymer ?
#
loop_
_entity_poly.entity_id
_entity_poly.type
_entity_poly.pdbx_seq_one_letter_code
_entity_poly.pdbx_strand_id
1 'polypeptide(L)'
;MRSRLVFRPMSRYGSPWGHESFCVAVVDDPEIELPLDAEPPVPSDPAGNVVLLTERIRRAGSRWVVVWFAKDPRSRGAFAVPRGFGRDAVVDVGDVVVSDARLLAAGVVVDRAGQPVEGANVQILIPREGTPRWRWGSSKGRSDGRGRFELRFETELEEIGLTAGSRFHCLRAPVSISPGDRDVRLVVDGAGAVSGRLLLAPDVPARELHVALEGIDGESMVVMNRTSRTRAPWNWRTPLDRDGTFSFDGVPPGHLAVVIRLGPTGPEVERLDDLVVPSGGTAIDPRLELIDLRGRLRLVTIKVQDGSGRPIRGAHVRTRVADSERSGPAVTRGNGVASVVMAVGMPMDIQVSHPLYRSIRIAEVKGPRTVVLADFVVATVRVVCPEPLPLDRAWWVMARPVDASGKRLPGEVREQKLDPDGTGRLRFPASGRYGLVLLIRSTQPGGSVAAGLVREPKDPVIVVAENAPEAIHDVVLSRTAVRNALEQVR
;
A
#
# COMPACT_ATOMS: atom_id res chain seq x y z
N MET A 1 14.41 24.82 13.29
CA MET A 1 13.15 25.44 13.77
C MET A 1 11.99 24.62 13.17
N ARG A 2 10.73 24.86 13.57
CA ARG A 2 9.57 24.04 13.16
C ARG A 2 8.59 24.92 12.41
N SER A 3 8.16 24.49 11.21
CA SER A 3 7.08 25.18 10.52
C SER A 3 5.74 24.95 11.23
N ARG A 4 4.79 25.88 11.08
CA ARG A 4 3.50 25.89 11.79
C ARG A 4 2.35 26.12 10.80
N LEU A 5 1.31 25.28 10.86
CA LEU A 5 0.03 25.62 10.25
C LEU A 5 -0.86 26.27 11.30
N VAL A 6 -1.45 27.40 10.96
CA VAL A 6 -2.42 28.11 11.79
C VAL A 6 -3.74 28.11 11.04
N PHE A 7 -4.81 27.75 11.73
CA PHE A 7 -6.15 27.81 11.18
C PHE A 7 -7.16 28.14 12.26
N ARG A 8 -8.30 28.68 11.84
CA ARG A 8 -9.41 28.97 12.75
C ARG A 8 -10.58 28.03 12.47
N PRO A 9 -10.92 27.12 13.40
CA PRO A 9 -12.11 26.29 13.27
C PRO A 9 -13.36 27.17 13.37
N MET A 10 -14.19 27.13 12.33
CA MET A 10 -15.44 27.88 12.24
C MET A 10 -16.63 26.94 12.23
N SER A 11 -17.75 27.36 12.82
CA SER A 11 -19.03 26.68 12.63
C SER A 11 -19.55 26.88 11.20
N ARG A 12 -20.49 26.04 10.77
CA ARG A 12 -21.20 26.24 9.49
C ARG A 12 -21.93 27.59 9.37
N TYR A 13 -22.11 28.30 10.48
CA TYR A 13 -22.75 29.61 10.55
C TYR A 13 -21.74 30.76 10.59
N GLY A 14 -20.44 30.48 10.41
CA GLY A 14 -19.39 31.51 10.37
C GLY A 14 -18.98 32.04 11.75
N SER A 15 -19.39 31.42 12.85
CA SER A 15 -18.91 31.76 14.20
C SER A 15 -17.72 30.87 14.61
N PRO A 16 -16.65 31.40 15.24
CA PRO A 16 -15.50 30.62 15.67
C PRO A 16 -15.81 29.71 16.86
N TRP A 17 -15.19 28.54 16.90
CA TRP A 17 -15.27 27.61 18.02
C TRP A 17 -14.22 27.94 19.10
N GLY A 18 -14.52 28.92 19.95
CA GLY A 18 -13.61 29.34 21.03
C GLY A 18 -13.40 28.27 22.11
N HIS A 19 -12.16 28.15 22.61
CA HIS A 19 -11.76 27.30 23.76
C HIS A 19 -12.05 25.79 23.65
N GLU A 20 -12.25 25.26 22.44
CA GLU A 20 -12.39 23.82 22.24
C GLU A 20 -11.05 23.12 21.94
N SER A 21 -11.03 21.80 22.16
CA SER A 21 -9.90 20.95 21.79
C SER A 21 -10.23 20.15 20.52
N PHE A 22 -9.32 20.18 19.57
CA PHE A 22 -9.48 19.54 18.27
C PHE A 22 -8.50 18.40 18.10
N CYS A 23 -8.96 17.30 17.54
CA CYS A 23 -8.06 16.29 17.02
C CYS A 23 -7.76 16.62 15.56
N VAL A 24 -6.53 16.33 15.14
CA VAL A 24 -6.08 16.63 13.79
C VAL A 24 -5.28 15.48 13.22
N ALA A 25 -5.53 15.18 11.95
CA ALA A 25 -4.81 14.17 11.19
C ALA A 25 -4.39 14.74 9.84
N VAL A 26 -3.22 14.32 9.40
CA VAL A 26 -2.66 14.67 8.10
C VAL A 26 -2.78 13.46 7.20
N VAL A 27 -3.48 13.61 6.08
CA VAL A 27 -3.92 12.49 5.25
C VAL A 27 -3.76 12.78 3.76
N ASP A 28 -3.61 11.71 2.98
CA ASP A 28 -3.50 11.80 1.52
C ASP A 28 -4.84 12.09 0.84
N ASP A 29 -5.93 11.70 1.50
CA ASP A 29 -7.31 11.77 1.05
C ASP A 29 -8.15 12.25 2.24
N PRO A 30 -8.87 13.39 2.16
CA PRO A 30 -9.63 13.93 3.28
C PRO A 30 -10.84 13.05 3.62
N GLU A 31 -11.22 12.15 2.72
CA GLU A 31 -12.25 11.16 2.96
C GLU A 31 -11.71 9.92 3.69
N ILE A 32 -10.39 9.79 3.88
CA ILE A 32 -9.82 8.63 4.56
C ILE A 32 -10.30 8.58 6.01
N GLU A 33 -10.46 7.36 6.49
CA GLU A 33 -10.74 7.10 7.89
C GLU A 33 -9.58 7.54 8.78
N LEU A 34 -9.91 8.29 9.82
CA LEU A 34 -8.96 8.70 10.84
C LEU A 34 -8.98 7.64 11.95
N PRO A 35 -7.81 7.17 12.41
CA PRO A 35 -7.77 6.25 13.54
C PRO A 35 -8.44 6.93 14.75
N LEU A 36 -9.35 6.21 15.43
CA LEU A 36 -9.98 6.68 16.67
C LEU A 36 -8.92 6.93 17.77
N ASP A 37 -7.78 6.24 17.68
CA ASP A 37 -6.57 6.48 18.48
C ASP A 37 -5.74 7.63 17.89
N ALA A 38 -6.40 8.73 17.53
CA ALA A 38 -5.73 9.89 16.98
C ALA A 38 -4.80 10.56 18.01
N GLU A 39 -3.90 11.38 17.48
CA GLU A 39 -2.97 12.18 18.27
C GLU A 39 -3.67 12.97 19.38
N PRO A 40 -2.96 13.32 20.47
CA PRO A 40 -3.54 14.07 21.58
C PRO A 40 -4.22 15.36 21.07
N PRO A 41 -5.38 15.73 21.63
CA PRO A 41 -6.11 16.93 21.24
C PRO A 41 -5.22 18.17 21.30
N VAL A 42 -5.37 19.04 20.29
CA VAL A 42 -4.70 20.33 20.20
C VAL A 42 -5.70 21.40 20.65
N PRO A 43 -5.43 22.14 21.73
CA PRO A 43 -6.30 23.23 22.16
C PRO A 43 -6.20 24.41 21.20
N SER A 44 -7.29 25.15 21.03
CA SER A 44 -7.23 26.47 20.40
C SER A 44 -6.66 27.52 21.36
N ASP A 45 -6.02 28.55 20.80
CA ASP A 45 -5.56 29.72 21.54
C ASP A 45 -6.75 30.65 21.93
N PRO A 46 -6.54 31.72 22.73
CA PRO A 46 -7.60 32.64 23.11
C PRO A 46 -8.27 33.38 21.93
N ALA A 47 -7.62 33.42 20.76
CA ALA A 47 -8.19 33.97 19.53
C ALA A 47 -8.89 32.90 18.67
N GLY A 48 -9.01 31.66 19.19
CA GLY A 48 -9.64 30.53 18.54
C GLY A 48 -8.79 29.84 17.47
N ASN A 49 -7.50 30.18 17.34
CA ASN A 49 -6.64 29.55 16.35
C ASN A 49 -6.04 28.25 16.88
N VAL A 50 -5.92 27.26 16.00
CA VAL A 50 -5.23 26.00 16.28
C VAL A 50 -3.89 26.02 15.55
N VAL A 51 -2.82 25.70 16.28
CA VAL A 51 -1.45 25.70 15.75
C VAL A 51 -0.91 24.28 15.67
N LEU A 52 -0.65 23.79 14.46
CA LEU A 52 -0.09 22.47 14.22
C LEU A 52 1.40 22.55 13.87
N LEU A 53 2.20 21.73 14.55
CA LEU A 53 3.63 21.59 14.26
C LEU A 53 3.86 20.61 13.11
N THR A 54 4.54 21.05 12.05
CA THR A 54 4.53 20.35 10.75
C THR A 54 5.60 19.28 10.56
N GLU A 55 6.40 18.97 11.59
CA GLU A 55 7.28 17.79 11.57
C GLU A 55 6.49 16.51 11.26
N ARG A 56 5.17 16.52 11.53
CA ARG A 56 4.20 15.47 11.24
C ARG A 56 3.75 15.41 9.76
N ILE A 57 3.72 16.53 9.04
CA ILE A 57 3.16 16.64 7.67
C ILE A 57 4.13 16.10 6.61
N ARG A 58 5.44 16.28 6.82
CA ARG A 58 6.46 16.03 5.78
C ARG A 58 6.75 14.57 5.48
N ARG A 59 6.37 13.64 6.36
CA ARG A 59 6.65 12.21 6.16
C ARG A 59 5.71 11.50 5.19
N ALA A 60 4.57 12.11 4.86
CA ALA A 60 3.47 11.36 4.25
C ALA A 60 3.18 11.70 2.78
N GLY A 61 3.75 12.78 2.20
CA GLY A 61 3.33 13.23 0.86
C GLY A 61 1.85 13.69 0.81
N SER A 62 1.26 13.84 1.99
CA SER A 62 -0.14 14.12 2.22
C SER A 62 -0.56 15.51 1.81
N ARG A 63 -1.81 15.59 1.36
CA ARG A 63 -2.38 16.78 0.72
C ARG A 63 -3.43 17.47 1.57
N TRP A 64 -3.87 16.84 2.66
CA TRP A 64 -5.01 17.31 3.44
C TRP A 64 -4.73 17.26 4.93
N VAL A 65 -5.33 18.22 5.64
CA VAL A 65 -5.49 18.20 7.08
C VAL A 65 -6.98 18.02 7.36
N VAL A 66 -7.32 17.02 8.17
CA VAL A 66 -8.68 16.82 8.66
C VAL A 66 -8.71 17.15 10.15
N VAL A 67 -9.69 17.95 10.54
CA VAL A 67 -9.87 18.49 11.88
C VAL A 67 -11.25 18.08 12.38
N TRP A 68 -11.35 17.64 13.63
CA TRP A 68 -12.63 17.32 14.27
C TRP A 68 -12.58 17.64 15.77
N PHE A 69 -13.75 17.74 16.42
CA PHE A 69 -13.78 17.96 17.87
C PHE A 69 -13.30 16.72 18.63
N ALA A 70 -12.46 16.93 19.63
CA ALA A 70 -12.04 15.84 20.51
C ALA A 70 -13.22 15.20 21.27
N LYS A 71 -14.24 16.01 21.60
CA LYS A 71 -15.46 15.57 22.28
C LYS A 71 -16.51 14.99 21.34
N ASP A 72 -16.49 15.37 20.06
CA ASP A 72 -17.46 14.89 19.06
C ASP A 72 -16.80 14.73 17.69
N PRO A 73 -16.34 13.50 17.34
CA PRO A 73 -15.71 13.25 16.05
C PRO A 73 -16.67 13.33 14.86
N ARG A 74 -17.97 13.59 15.07
CA ARG A 74 -18.96 13.71 14.00
C ARG A 74 -18.87 15.02 13.24
N SER A 75 -18.38 16.08 13.87
CA SER A 75 -18.16 17.36 13.19
C SER A 75 -16.72 17.43 12.72
N ARG A 76 -16.53 17.57 11.41
CA ARG A 76 -15.21 17.63 10.80
C ARG A 76 -15.11 18.74 9.78
N GLY A 77 -13.90 19.24 9.60
CA GLY A 77 -13.51 20.13 8.50
C GLY A 77 -12.24 19.59 7.88
N ALA A 78 -12.03 19.85 6.59
CA ALA A 78 -10.81 19.49 5.91
C ALA A 78 -10.32 20.64 5.04
N PHE A 79 -9.01 20.78 4.93
CA PHE A 79 -8.39 21.75 4.04
C PHE A 79 -7.14 21.17 3.39
N ALA A 80 -6.87 21.62 2.16
CA ALA A 80 -5.68 21.21 1.44
C ALA A 80 -4.45 21.91 2.04
N VAL A 81 -3.37 21.15 2.26
CA VAL A 81 -2.08 21.71 2.68
C VAL A 81 -1.48 22.49 1.51
N PRO A 82 -1.16 23.78 1.66
CA PRO A 82 -0.54 24.55 0.58
C PRO A 82 0.77 23.93 0.09
N ARG A 83 0.94 23.87 -1.23
CA ARG A 83 2.18 23.37 -1.84
C ARG A 83 3.35 24.32 -1.55
N GLY A 84 4.55 23.78 -1.34
CA GLY A 84 5.77 24.60 -1.17
C GLY A 84 5.98 25.20 0.23
N PHE A 85 5.38 24.60 1.27
CA PHE A 85 5.47 25.11 2.63
C PHE A 85 6.87 24.93 3.27
N GLY A 86 7.59 26.05 3.36
CA GLY A 86 8.98 26.18 3.81
C GLY A 86 9.34 25.59 5.16
N ARG A 87 10.64 25.30 5.39
CA ARG A 87 11.16 25.16 6.76
C ARG A 87 10.94 26.51 7.45
N ASP A 88 10.39 26.45 8.66
CA ASP A 88 10.23 27.60 9.56
C ASP A 88 9.18 28.62 9.11
N ALA A 89 8.38 28.28 8.10
CA ALA A 89 7.24 29.08 7.70
C ALA A 89 6.09 28.94 8.70
N VAL A 90 5.34 30.02 8.89
CA VAL A 90 4.01 30.01 9.49
C VAL A 90 3.04 30.21 8.34
N VAL A 91 2.17 29.24 8.08
CA VAL A 91 1.12 29.37 7.07
C VAL A 91 -0.21 29.42 7.78
N ASP A 92 -0.88 30.55 7.59
CA ASP A 92 -2.29 30.70 7.87
C ASP A 92 -3.07 30.08 6.71
N VAL A 93 -3.85 29.05 6.99
CA VAL A 93 -4.76 28.43 6.01
C VAL A 93 -6.17 29.02 6.07
N GLY A 94 -6.39 30.00 6.95
CA GLY A 94 -7.65 30.68 7.13
C GLY A 94 -8.66 29.90 7.96
N ASP A 95 -9.92 30.18 7.66
CA ASP A 95 -11.08 29.61 8.33
C ASP A 95 -11.37 28.19 7.81
N VAL A 96 -11.47 27.24 8.73
CA VAL A 96 -11.81 25.84 8.44
C VAL A 96 -13.20 25.59 8.99
N VAL A 97 -14.18 25.47 8.10
CA VAL A 97 -15.55 25.15 8.51
C VAL A 97 -15.58 23.71 9.02
N VAL A 98 -15.83 23.57 10.32
CA VAL A 98 -16.14 22.32 11.00
C VAL A 98 -17.65 22.26 11.14
N SER A 99 -18.26 21.42 10.32
CA SER A 99 -19.70 21.18 10.31
C SER A 99 -19.98 19.74 10.69
N ASP A 100 -21.17 19.50 11.25
CA ASP A 100 -21.68 18.14 11.38
C ASP A 100 -21.80 17.52 10.01
N ALA A 101 -21.16 16.38 9.81
CA ALA A 101 -21.38 15.61 8.60
C ALA A 101 -22.88 15.29 8.47
N ARG A 102 -23.39 15.31 7.23
CA ARG A 102 -24.79 14.98 6.95
C ARG A 102 -25.09 13.57 7.45
N LEU A 103 -26.32 13.37 7.91
CA LEU A 103 -26.78 12.03 8.27
C LEU A 103 -26.72 11.17 7.02
N LEU A 104 -25.93 10.10 7.09
CA LEU A 104 -25.86 9.10 6.04
C LEU A 104 -26.95 8.06 6.27
N ALA A 105 -26.97 7.48 7.47
CA ALA A 105 -28.00 6.54 7.88
C ALA A 105 -28.08 6.46 9.40
N ALA A 106 -29.27 6.25 9.94
CA ALA A 106 -29.48 5.88 11.33
C ALA A 106 -30.40 4.68 11.43
N GLY A 107 -30.19 3.85 12.44
CA GLY A 107 -30.90 2.58 12.51
C GLY A 107 -30.60 1.75 13.73
N VAL A 108 -30.99 0.47 13.67
CA VAL A 108 -30.72 -0.55 14.69
C VAL A 108 -30.08 -1.79 14.07
N VAL A 109 -29.09 -2.35 14.76
CA VAL A 109 -28.54 -3.67 14.51
C VAL A 109 -29.20 -4.65 15.49
N VAL A 110 -29.80 -5.70 14.96
CA VAL A 110 -30.53 -6.71 15.72
C VAL A 110 -30.19 -8.11 15.24
N ASP A 111 -30.29 -9.10 16.12
CA ASP A 111 -30.20 -10.51 15.72
C ASP A 111 -31.52 -11.00 15.07
N ARG A 112 -31.56 -12.29 14.70
CA ARG A 112 -32.77 -12.92 14.16
C ARG A 112 -33.95 -12.98 15.13
N ALA A 113 -33.70 -13.00 16.43
CA ALA A 113 -34.74 -12.92 17.45
C ALA A 113 -35.23 -11.48 17.68
N GLY A 114 -34.64 -10.51 16.99
CA GLY A 114 -34.93 -9.09 17.11
C GLY A 114 -34.27 -8.43 18.32
N GLN A 115 -33.37 -9.12 19.03
CA GLN A 115 -32.63 -8.56 20.14
C GLN A 115 -31.55 -7.60 19.64
N PRO A 116 -31.32 -6.46 20.32
CA PRO A 116 -30.30 -5.50 19.92
C PRO A 116 -28.89 -6.10 20.03
N VAL A 117 -28.06 -5.84 19.02
CA VAL A 117 -26.65 -6.25 19.02
C VAL A 117 -25.76 -5.06 19.35
N GLU A 118 -25.18 -5.05 20.54
CA GLU A 118 -24.26 -4.01 21.00
C GLU A 118 -22.88 -4.11 20.33
N GLY A 119 -22.28 -2.97 20.01
CA GLY A 119 -20.88 -2.88 19.57
C GLY A 119 -20.61 -3.47 18.19
N ALA A 120 -21.66 -3.76 17.41
CA ALA A 120 -21.52 -4.14 16.01
C ALA A 120 -20.89 -2.97 15.25
N ASN A 121 -19.81 -3.22 14.53
CA ASN A 121 -19.27 -2.24 13.61
C ASN A 121 -20.23 -2.17 12.42
N VAL A 122 -20.63 -0.96 12.04
CA VAL A 122 -21.44 -0.69 10.85
C VAL A 122 -20.57 0.07 9.87
N GLN A 123 -20.49 -0.36 8.61
CA GLN A 123 -19.63 0.25 7.61
C GLN A 123 -20.39 0.45 6.31
N ILE A 124 -19.92 1.44 5.56
CA ILE A 124 -20.47 1.77 4.25
C ILE A 124 -19.77 0.98 3.16
N LEU A 125 -20.53 0.69 2.13
CA LEU A 125 -20.13 -0.03 0.94
C LEU A 125 -20.56 0.80 -0.27
N ILE A 126 -19.61 1.10 -1.14
CA ILE A 126 -19.84 1.89 -2.34
C ILE A 126 -19.98 0.92 -3.51
N PRO A 127 -21.00 1.05 -4.36
CA PRO A 127 -21.12 0.18 -5.52
C PRO A 127 -19.94 0.44 -6.48
N ARG A 128 -19.42 -0.62 -7.09
CA ARG A 128 -18.41 -0.49 -8.15
C ARG A 128 -19.12 -0.48 -9.49
N GLU A 129 -18.99 0.64 -10.20
CA GLU A 129 -19.64 0.88 -11.49
C GLU A 129 -19.50 -0.31 -12.45
N GLY A 130 -20.62 -0.73 -13.04
CA GLY A 130 -20.69 -1.84 -13.99
C GLY A 130 -20.48 -3.24 -13.39
N THR A 131 -20.46 -3.40 -12.06
CA THR A 131 -20.31 -4.70 -11.41
C THR A 131 -21.25 -4.84 -10.21
N PRO A 132 -21.72 -6.04 -9.87
CA PRO A 132 -22.48 -6.28 -8.63
C PRO A 132 -21.61 -6.23 -7.37
N ARG A 133 -20.37 -5.72 -7.47
CA ARG A 133 -19.40 -5.74 -6.38
C ARG A 133 -19.41 -4.43 -5.64
N TRP A 134 -19.38 -4.52 -4.33
CA TRP A 134 -19.21 -3.40 -3.43
C TRP A 134 -17.73 -3.14 -3.17
N ARG A 135 -17.33 -1.90 -2.88
CA ARG A 135 -16.02 -1.58 -2.29
C ARG A 135 -16.25 -0.97 -0.92
N TRP A 136 -15.34 -1.19 0.01
CA TRP A 136 -15.39 -0.52 1.30
C TRP A 136 -15.29 0.99 1.11
N GLY A 137 -16.24 1.72 1.68
CA GLY A 137 -16.05 3.14 1.91
C GLY A 137 -15.36 3.39 3.25
N SER A 138 -15.02 4.64 3.52
CA SER A 138 -14.20 5.03 4.66
C SER A 138 -15.00 5.30 5.94
N SER A 139 -16.33 5.38 5.87
CA SER A 139 -17.16 5.65 7.05
C SER A 139 -17.52 4.37 7.81
N LYS A 140 -17.31 4.40 9.13
CA LYS A 140 -17.74 3.37 10.07
C LYS A 140 -18.37 3.96 11.31
N GLY A 141 -19.22 3.17 11.95
CA GLY A 141 -19.83 3.47 13.24
C GLY A 141 -19.92 2.20 14.08
N ARG A 142 -20.42 2.34 15.30
CA ARG A 142 -20.76 1.19 16.15
C ARG A 142 -22.17 1.33 16.67
N SER A 143 -22.84 0.20 16.83
CA SER A 143 -24.10 0.16 17.56
C SER A 143 -23.88 0.32 19.07
N ASP A 144 -24.79 1.00 19.74
CA ASP A 144 -24.83 1.14 21.20
C ASP A 144 -25.46 -0.08 21.90
N GLY A 145 -25.60 -0.04 23.22
CA GLY A 145 -26.24 -1.11 24.02
C GLY A 145 -27.71 -1.39 23.69
N ARG A 146 -28.37 -0.52 22.90
CA ARG A 146 -29.72 -0.72 22.36
C ARG A 146 -29.68 -1.10 20.87
N GLY A 147 -28.52 -1.45 20.34
CA GLY A 147 -28.30 -1.78 18.95
C GLY A 147 -28.33 -0.57 18.01
N ARG A 148 -28.50 0.66 18.52
CA ARG A 148 -28.69 1.85 17.68
C ARG A 148 -27.37 2.32 17.11
N PHE A 149 -27.38 2.71 15.84
CA PHE A 149 -26.22 3.32 15.19
C PHE A 149 -26.62 4.58 14.44
N GLU A 150 -25.64 5.47 14.26
CA GLU A 150 -25.74 6.64 13.42
C GLU A 150 -24.44 6.78 12.63
N LEU A 151 -24.55 6.81 11.30
CA LEU A 151 -23.45 7.10 10.39
C LEU A 151 -23.65 8.48 9.81
N ARG A 152 -22.57 9.26 9.79
CA ARG A 152 -22.52 10.58 9.15
C ARG A 152 -21.37 10.62 8.19
N PHE A 153 -21.65 11.06 6.98
CA PHE A 153 -20.68 11.14 5.90
C PHE A 153 -21.22 12.06 4.81
N GLU A 154 -20.33 12.77 4.12
CA GLU A 154 -20.68 13.55 2.95
C GLU A 154 -20.43 12.70 1.72
N THR A 155 -21.44 12.53 0.88
CA THR A 155 -21.35 11.72 -0.33
C THR A 155 -22.34 12.24 -1.36
N GLU A 156 -21.96 12.14 -2.62
CA GLU A 156 -22.82 12.45 -3.77
C GLU A 156 -23.49 11.18 -4.32
N LEU A 157 -23.22 10.02 -3.73
CA LEU A 157 -23.81 8.75 -4.15
C LEU A 157 -25.28 8.68 -3.73
N GLU A 158 -26.15 8.33 -4.68
CA GLU A 158 -27.58 8.14 -4.41
C GLU A 158 -27.89 6.81 -3.72
N GLU A 159 -27.03 5.80 -3.95
CA GLU A 159 -27.16 4.46 -3.37
C GLU A 159 -25.85 4.01 -2.71
N ILE A 160 -25.99 3.48 -1.49
CA ILE A 160 -24.89 2.97 -0.67
C ILE A 160 -25.36 1.67 -0.01
N GLY A 161 -24.46 0.71 0.16
CA GLY A 161 -24.72 -0.49 0.95
C GLY A 161 -24.25 -0.29 2.39
N LEU A 162 -25.00 -0.80 3.36
CA LEU A 162 -24.53 -0.97 4.73
C LEU A 162 -24.20 -2.43 4.99
N THR A 163 -23.10 -2.66 5.71
CA THR A 163 -22.82 -3.95 6.35
C THR A 163 -22.62 -3.75 7.84
N ALA A 164 -22.92 -4.80 8.62
CA ALA A 164 -22.74 -4.80 10.07
C ALA A 164 -22.11 -6.11 10.54
N GLY A 165 -21.21 -6.03 11.51
CA GLY A 165 -20.57 -7.20 12.10
C GLY A 165 -19.95 -6.94 13.47
N SER A 166 -20.03 -7.96 14.32
CA SER A 166 -19.33 -8.05 15.61
C SER A 166 -18.50 -9.34 15.64
N ARG A 167 -17.87 -9.66 16.77
CA ARG A 167 -17.18 -10.96 16.94
C ARG A 167 -18.13 -12.14 16.78
N PHE A 168 -19.39 -11.97 17.21
CA PHE A 168 -20.37 -13.04 17.32
C PHE A 168 -21.52 -12.88 16.33
N HIS A 169 -21.52 -11.83 15.51
CA HIS A 169 -22.60 -11.55 14.58
C HIS A 169 -22.11 -11.00 13.25
N CYS A 170 -22.81 -11.30 12.17
CA CYS A 170 -22.47 -10.81 10.83
C CYS A 170 -23.70 -10.67 9.95
N LEU A 171 -23.71 -9.65 9.10
CA LEU A 171 -24.71 -9.48 8.05
C LEU A 171 -24.37 -10.37 6.85
N ARG A 172 -25.35 -11.11 6.31
CA ARG A 172 -25.13 -11.99 5.14
C ARG A 172 -24.87 -11.22 3.85
N ALA A 173 -25.66 -10.17 3.62
CA ALA A 173 -25.62 -9.37 2.42
C ALA A 173 -25.75 -7.89 2.78
N PRO A 174 -25.07 -6.98 2.04
CA PRO A 174 -25.27 -5.55 2.21
C PRO A 174 -26.74 -5.14 2.12
N VAL A 175 -27.15 -4.19 2.95
CA VAL A 175 -28.47 -3.54 2.86
C VAL A 175 -28.30 -2.21 2.12
N SER A 176 -28.90 -2.10 0.93
CA SER A 176 -28.94 -0.83 0.19
C SER A 176 -29.75 0.22 0.96
N ILE A 177 -29.26 1.45 0.97
CA ILE A 177 -29.86 2.63 1.60
C ILE A 177 -29.68 3.86 0.69
N SER A 178 -30.49 4.88 0.94
CA SER A 178 -30.25 6.24 0.44
C SER A 178 -29.67 7.12 1.56
N PRO A 179 -28.78 8.10 1.23
CA PRO A 179 -28.29 9.04 2.22
C PRO A 179 -29.43 9.79 2.93
N GLY A 180 -29.43 9.75 4.26
CA GLY A 180 -30.42 10.36 5.13
C GLY A 180 -31.47 9.39 5.68
N ASP A 181 -31.46 8.13 5.23
CA ASP A 181 -32.37 7.09 5.72
C ASP A 181 -32.32 6.96 7.25
N ARG A 182 -33.51 6.81 7.82
CA ARG A 182 -33.72 6.59 9.26
C ARG A 182 -34.40 5.25 9.45
N ASP A 183 -34.30 4.73 10.67
CA ASP A 183 -34.92 3.46 11.05
C ASP A 183 -34.41 2.25 10.24
N VAL A 184 -33.18 2.34 9.72
CA VAL A 184 -32.55 1.23 9.00
C VAL A 184 -32.39 0.05 9.95
N ARG A 185 -32.96 -1.11 9.59
CA ARG A 185 -32.87 -2.32 10.40
C ARG A 185 -31.86 -3.29 9.77
N LEU A 186 -30.71 -3.45 10.42
CA LEU A 186 -29.69 -4.41 10.02
C LEU A 186 -29.87 -5.70 10.83
N VAL A 187 -30.39 -6.75 10.19
CA VAL A 187 -30.60 -8.06 10.83
C VAL A 187 -29.37 -8.93 10.61
N VAL A 188 -28.61 -9.16 11.68
CA VAL A 188 -27.38 -9.98 11.64
C VAL A 188 -27.64 -11.40 12.13
N ASP A 189 -26.89 -12.33 11.58
CA ASP A 189 -26.86 -13.71 12.05
C ASP A 189 -25.80 -13.91 13.11
N GLY A 190 -25.90 -15.00 13.89
CA GLY A 190 -24.76 -15.48 14.66
C GLY A 190 -23.61 -15.80 13.72
N ALA A 191 -22.46 -15.17 13.95
CA ALA A 191 -21.23 -15.45 13.22
C ALA A 191 -20.63 -16.75 13.73
N GLY A 192 -20.22 -17.62 12.81
CA GLY A 192 -19.53 -18.85 13.11
C GLY A 192 -18.02 -18.67 13.24
N ALA A 193 -17.35 -19.80 13.38
CA ALA A 193 -15.90 -19.90 13.43
C ALA A 193 -15.41 -21.05 12.55
N VAL A 194 -14.18 -20.94 12.05
CA VAL A 194 -13.49 -22.00 11.31
C VAL A 194 -12.11 -22.18 11.93
N SER A 195 -11.76 -23.39 12.32
CA SER A 195 -10.43 -23.72 12.82
C SER A 195 -9.91 -24.98 12.15
N GLY A 196 -8.60 -25.05 11.94
CA GLY A 196 -7.98 -26.23 11.38
C GLY A 196 -6.48 -26.25 11.62
N ARG A 197 -5.83 -27.28 11.07
CA ARG A 197 -4.39 -27.47 11.20
C ARG A 197 -3.78 -27.94 9.90
N LEU A 198 -2.63 -27.36 9.55
CA LEU A 198 -1.81 -27.84 8.44
C LEU A 198 -0.71 -28.76 8.96
N LEU A 199 -0.53 -29.91 8.30
CA LEU A 199 0.64 -30.75 8.48
C LEU A 199 1.68 -30.40 7.42
N LEU A 200 2.79 -29.81 7.87
CA LEU A 200 3.87 -29.32 7.00
C LEU A 200 5.09 -30.23 7.10
N ALA A 201 5.91 -30.24 6.06
CA ALA A 201 7.26 -30.79 6.17
C ALA A 201 8.08 -29.92 7.16
N PRO A 202 8.98 -30.51 7.98
CA PRO A 202 9.70 -29.77 9.02
C PRO A 202 10.52 -28.56 8.54
N ASP A 203 10.92 -28.56 7.27
CA ASP A 203 11.69 -27.51 6.63
C ASP A 203 10.83 -26.41 5.99
N VAL A 204 9.51 -26.59 5.92
CA VAL A 204 8.58 -25.60 5.35
C VAL A 204 8.05 -24.68 6.46
N PRO A 205 8.48 -23.41 6.51
CA PRO A 205 8.01 -22.48 7.53
C PRO A 205 6.55 -22.06 7.29
N ALA A 206 5.69 -22.28 8.29
CA ALA A 206 4.26 -21.95 8.26
C ALA A 206 3.95 -20.49 7.85
N ARG A 207 4.82 -19.54 8.19
CA ARG A 207 4.66 -18.11 7.85
C ARG A 207 4.66 -17.79 6.35
N GLU A 208 5.16 -18.71 5.53
CA GLU A 208 5.16 -18.55 4.06
C GLU A 208 3.83 -19.00 3.45
N LEU A 209 2.97 -19.64 4.23
CA LEU A 209 1.61 -20.01 3.86
C LEU A 209 0.62 -18.98 4.37
N HIS A 210 -0.50 -18.94 3.67
CA HIS A 210 -1.61 -18.08 4.01
C HIS A 210 -2.90 -18.88 3.87
N VAL A 211 -3.69 -18.97 4.94
CA VAL A 211 -5.03 -19.55 4.87
C VAL A 211 -6.04 -18.43 4.65
N ALA A 212 -6.93 -18.63 3.69
CA ALA A 212 -8.05 -17.73 3.41
C ALA A 212 -9.38 -18.50 3.40
N LEU A 213 -10.47 -17.78 3.66
CA LEU A 213 -11.82 -18.24 3.38
C LEU A 213 -12.35 -17.51 2.14
N GLU A 214 -13.00 -18.24 1.24
CA GLU A 214 -13.61 -17.72 0.02
C GLU A 214 -15.06 -18.22 -0.10
N GLY A 215 -15.97 -17.43 -0.65
CA GLY A 215 -17.33 -17.91 -0.99
C GLY A 215 -17.29 -18.83 -2.22
N ILE A 216 -18.15 -19.86 -2.27
CA ILE A 216 -18.14 -20.86 -3.35
C ILE A 216 -18.78 -20.33 -4.64
N ASP A 217 -19.82 -19.50 -4.53
CA ASP A 217 -20.64 -19.09 -5.69
C ASP A 217 -20.21 -17.77 -6.35
N GLY A 218 -18.99 -17.31 -6.07
CA GLY A 218 -18.57 -15.96 -6.48
C GLY A 218 -19.37 -14.83 -5.83
N GLU A 219 -20.29 -15.16 -4.91
CA GLU A 219 -20.92 -14.23 -4.00
C GLU A 219 -19.81 -13.51 -3.23
N SER A 220 -19.67 -12.22 -3.53
CA SER A 220 -18.70 -11.37 -2.84
C SER A 220 -19.19 -11.18 -1.42
N MET A 221 -18.72 -12.04 -0.51
CA MET A 221 -18.99 -11.88 0.92
C MET A 221 -18.29 -10.60 1.40
N VAL A 222 -19.08 -9.58 1.74
CA VAL A 222 -18.56 -8.32 2.27
C VAL A 222 -18.42 -8.43 3.78
N VAL A 223 -17.21 -8.73 4.27
CA VAL A 223 -17.05 -9.06 5.70
C VAL A 223 -15.95 -8.25 6.38
N MET A 224 -16.30 -7.79 7.58
CA MET A 224 -15.48 -6.96 8.44
C MET A 224 -14.39 -7.78 9.15
N ASN A 225 -13.17 -7.83 8.61
CA ASN A 225 -12.04 -8.34 9.39
C ASN A 225 -11.43 -7.20 10.24
N ARG A 226 -11.59 -7.31 11.56
CA ARG A 226 -11.09 -6.35 12.57
C ARG A 226 -9.56 -6.33 12.72
N THR A 227 -8.85 -7.33 12.20
CA THR A 227 -7.42 -7.58 12.50
C THR A 227 -6.47 -7.30 11.32
N SER A 228 -6.98 -7.19 10.10
CA SER A 228 -6.13 -6.94 8.94
C SER A 228 -5.93 -5.44 8.70
N ARG A 229 -4.77 -4.92 9.09
CA ARG A 229 -4.25 -3.63 8.59
C ARG A 229 -3.97 -3.66 7.07
N THR A 230 -4.15 -4.79 6.39
CA THR A 230 -3.99 -4.89 4.94
C THR A 230 -5.32 -4.61 4.24
N ARG A 231 -5.32 -3.59 3.37
CA ARG A 231 -6.45 -3.11 2.55
C ARG A 231 -7.02 -4.13 1.54
N ALA A 232 -6.73 -5.43 1.68
CA ALA A 232 -7.28 -6.45 0.80
C ALA A 232 -8.73 -6.73 1.22
N PRO A 233 -9.74 -6.36 0.42
CA PRO A 233 -11.10 -6.20 0.91
C PRO A 233 -11.93 -7.50 1.01
N TRP A 234 -11.34 -8.67 0.75
CA TRP A 234 -12.10 -9.92 0.48
C TRP A 234 -11.55 -11.20 1.11
N ASN A 235 -10.53 -11.12 1.98
CA ASN A 235 -9.87 -12.33 2.46
C ASN A 235 -9.91 -12.32 3.99
N TRP A 236 -10.59 -13.27 4.61
CA TRP A 236 -10.23 -13.63 5.98
C TRP A 236 -8.81 -14.12 5.92
N ARG A 237 -7.93 -13.40 6.59
CA ARG A 237 -6.52 -13.70 6.66
C ARG A 237 -6.23 -13.96 8.11
N THR A 238 -5.75 -15.14 8.41
CA THR A 238 -5.23 -15.46 9.73
C THR A 238 -3.79 -15.94 9.55
N PRO A 239 -2.82 -15.38 10.30
CA PRO A 239 -1.50 -15.95 10.32
C PRO A 239 -1.60 -17.40 10.84
N LEU A 240 -0.82 -18.31 10.25
CA LEU A 240 -0.67 -19.63 10.83
C LEU A 240 0.23 -19.53 12.07
N ASP A 241 -0.14 -20.26 13.12
CA ASP A 241 0.75 -20.51 14.23
C ASP A 241 1.93 -21.40 13.80
N ARG A 242 2.94 -21.47 14.66
CA ARG A 242 4.20 -22.21 14.35
C ARG A 242 3.98 -23.71 14.15
N ASP A 243 2.95 -24.28 14.76
CA ASP A 243 2.56 -25.69 14.68
C ASP A 243 1.54 -25.98 13.56
N GLY A 244 1.24 -24.97 12.73
CA GLY A 244 0.33 -25.06 11.60
C GLY A 244 -1.14 -24.85 11.94
N THR A 245 -1.49 -24.52 13.19
CA THR A 245 -2.89 -24.20 13.53
C THR A 245 -3.31 -22.85 12.97
N PHE A 246 -4.59 -22.74 12.63
CA PHE A 246 -5.21 -21.50 12.20
C PHE A 246 -6.65 -21.43 12.71
N SER A 247 -7.12 -20.21 12.96
CA SER A 247 -8.50 -19.95 13.37
C SER A 247 -9.05 -18.66 12.76
N PHE A 248 -10.31 -18.70 12.40
CA PHE A 248 -11.13 -17.58 11.95
C PHE A 248 -12.34 -17.47 12.86
N ASP A 249 -12.50 -16.31 13.50
CA ASP A 249 -13.72 -15.92 14.22
C ASP A 249 -14.53 -14.95 13.35
N GLY A 250 -15.84 -14.83 13.63
CA GLY A 250 -16.68 -13.84 12.95
C GLY A 250 -16.98 -14.21 11.49
N VAL A 251 -17.02 -15.50 11.18
CA VAL A 251 -17.23 -16.03 9.83
C VAL A 251 -18.73 -16.10 9.54
N PRO A 252 -19.25 -15.57 8.43
CA PRO A 252 -20.66 -15.69 8.12
C PRO A 252 -21.09 -17.13 7.90
N PRO A 253 -22.30 -17.46 8.36
CA PRO A 253 -22.85 -18.79 8.12
C PRO A 253 -23.13 -19.00 6.63
N GLY A 254 -22.82 -20.18 6.12
CA GLY A 254 -22.98 -20.52 4.72
C GLY A 254 -21.96 -21.55 4.24
N HIS A 255 -21.91 -21.72 2.92
CA HIS A 255 -20.94 -22.58 2.24
C HIS A 255 -19.72 -21.77 1.81
N LEU A 256 -18.54 -22.17 2.28
CA LEU A 256 -17.28 -21.51 2.01
C LEU A 256 -16.24 -22.51 1.53
N ALA A 257 -15.14 -21.99 1.01
CA ALA A 257 -13.92 -22.75 0.74
C ALA A 257 -12.81 -22.28 1.67
N VAL A 258 -12.00 -23.22 2.17
CA VAL A 258 -10.71 -22.92 2.79
C VAL A 258 -9.63 -23.01 1.73
N VAL A 259 -8.90 -21.93 1.52
CA VAL A 259 -7.87 -21.82 0.47
C VAL A 259 -6.51 -21.58 1.10
N ILE A 260 -5.56 -22.47 0.83
CA ILE A 260 -4.18 -22.36 1.27
C ILE A 260 -3.33 -21.86 0.11
N ARG A 261 -2.63 -20.73 0.31
CA ARG A 261 -1.80 -20.05 -0.71
C ARG A 261 -0.36 -19.85 -0.25
N LEU A 262 0.57 -19.72 -1.20
CA LEU A 262 1.95 -19.27 -0.93
C LEU A 262 2.00 -17.74 -0.79
N GLY A 263 1.91 -17.27 0.45
CA GLY A 263 1.74 -15.85 0.75
C GLY A 263 0.36 -15.30 0.35
N PRO A 264 0.12 -13.99 0.55
CA PRO A 264 -1.24 -13.44 0.47
C PRO A 264 -1.87 -13.39 -0.93
N THR A 265 -1.03 -13.39 -1.97
CA THR A 265 -1.44 -13.27 -3.39
C THR A 265 -0.79 -14.32 -4.28
N GLY A 266 -0.08 -15.29 -3.70
CA GLY A 266 0.60 -16.31 -4.48
C GLY A 266 -0.32 -17.45 -4.94
N PRO A 267 0.26 -18.48 -5.57
CA PRO A 267 -0.49 -19.62 -6.07
C PRO A 267 -1.23 -20.35 -4.95
N GLU A 268 -2.36 -20.93 -5.33
CA GLU A 268 -3.10 -21.88 -4.50
C GLU A 268 -2.33 -23.20 -4.42
N VAL A 269 -2.25 -23.74 -3.20
CA VAL A 269 -1.58 -25.01 -2.87
C VAL A 269 -2.61 -26.09 -2.58
N GLU A 270 -3.68 -25.71 -1.88
CA GLU A 270 -4.78 -26.60 -1.56
C GLU A 270 -6.07 -25.80 -1.38
N ARG A 271 -7.18 -26.43 -1.72
CA ARG A 271 -8.53 -25.89 -1.56
C ARG A 271 -9.48 -26.95 -1.03
N LEU A 272 -10.25 -26.57 -0.02
CA LEU A 272 -11.31 -27.38 0.56
C LEU A 272 -12.64 -26.68 0.32
N ASP A 273 -13.37 -27.11 -0.70
CA ASP A 273 -14.70 -26.61 -1.02
C ASP A 273 -15.78 -27.22 -0.10
N ASP A 274 -16.96 -26.61 -0.14
CA ASP A 274 -18.19 -27.02 0.56
C ASP A 274 -18.04 -27.09 2.08
N LEU A 275 -17.23 -26.22 2.67
CA LEU A 275 -17.19 -26.04 4.12
C LEU A 275 -18.47 -25.36 4.59
N VAL A 276 -19.26 -26.06 5.41
CA VAL A 276 -20.48 -25.50 6.01
C VAL A 276 -20.15 -24.82 7.33
N VAL A 277 -20.38 -23.52 7.40
CA VAL A 277 -20.28 -22.74 8.64
C VAL A 277 -21.68 -22.55 9.23
N PRO A 278 -22.00 -23.14 10.40
CA PRO A 278 -23.29 -22.94 11.04
C PRO A 278 -23.41 -21.53 11.64
N SER A 279 -24.63 -21.02 11.78
CA SER A 279 -24.86 -19.73 12.45
C SER A 279 -24.56 -19.83 13.94
N GLY A 280 -23.65 -19.00 14.43
CA GLY A 280 -23.22 -18.95 15.83
C GLY A 280 -22.39 -20.14 16.29
N GLY A 281 -22.03 -21.07 15.39
CA GLY A 281 -21.31 -22.29 15.72
C GLY A 281 -19.94 -22.37 15.04
N THR A 282 -19.12 -23.32 15.48
CA THR A 282 -17.86 -23.64 14.80
C THR A 282 -18.12 -24.66 13.69
N ALA A 283 -17.53 -24.46 12.52
CA ALA A 283 -17.56 -25.45 11.44
C ALA A 283 -16.85 -26.74 11.90
N ILE A 284 -17.54 -27.88 11.80
CA ILE A 284 -17.00 -29.20 12.11
C ILE A 284 -16.84 -29.93 10.78
N ASP A 285 -15.61 -30.04 10.31
CA ASP A 285 -15.26 -30.75 9.07
C ASP A 285 -13.98 -31.57 9.30
N PRO A 286 -14.03 -32.91 9.19
CA PRO A 286 -12.86 -33.77 9.40
C PRO A 286 -11.66 -33.42 8.50
N ARG A 287 -11.89 -32.79 7.33
CA ARG A 287 -10.81 -32.34 6.43
C ARG A 287 -9.99 -31.20 7.03
N LEU A 288 -10.53 -30.45 7.99
CA LEU A 288 -9.82 -29.36 8.68
C LEU A 288 -8.95 -29.83 9.85
N GLU A 289 -9.19 -31.03 10.38
CA GLU A 289 -8.45 -31.56 11.54
C GLU A 289 -6.96 -31.68 11.24
N LEU A 290 -6.62 -32.10 10.01
CA LEU A 290 -5.24 -32.24 9.57
C LEU A 290 -5.10 -32.19 8.04
N ILE A 291 -4.82 -31.02 7.51
CA ILE A 291 -4.59 -30.82 6.06
C ILE A 291 -3.13 -31.16 5.75
N ASP A 292 -2.89 -32.31 5.13
CA ASP A 292 -1.54 -32.77 4.82
C ASP A 292 -0.97 -32.12 3.55
N LEU A 293 -0.02 -31.21 3.76
CA LEU A 293 0.72 -30.53 2.69
C LEU A 293 2.14 -31.07 2.53
N ARG A 294 2.51 -32.15 3.24
CA ARG A 294 3.80 -32.83 3.02
C ARG A 294 3.87 -33.37 1.60
N GLY A 295 4.98 -33.13 0.92
CA GLY A 295 5.15 -33.52 -0.48
C GLY A 295 4.41 -32.64 -1.49
N ARG A 296 3.53 -31.72 -1.06
CA ARG A 296 2.91 -30.69 -1.92
C ARG A 296 3.72 -29.40 -1.95
N LEU A 297 4.53 -29.19 -0.91
CA LEU A 297 5.43 -28.06 -0.78
C LEU A 297 6.87 -28.53 -0.72
N ARG A 298 7.78 -27.70 -1.20
CA ARG A 298 9.22 -27.91 -1.06
C ARG A 298 9.94 -26.61 -0.76
N LEU A 299 10.97 -26.68 0.07
CA LEU A 299 11.88 -25.57 0.27
C LEU A 299 12.98 -25.59 -0.81
N VAL A 300 13.02 -24.57 -1.65
CA VAL A 300 14.08 -24.38 -2.64
C VAL A 300 15.12 -23.41 -2.10
N THR A 301 16.37 -23.87 -2.09
CA THR A 301 17.51 -23.09 -1.63
C THR A 301 18.15 -22.36 -2.81
N ILE A 302 18.18 -21.03 -2.74
CA ILE A 302 18.82 -20.15 -3.72
C ILE A 302 20.10 -19.59 -3.11
N LYS A 303 21.24 -20.06 -3.59
CA LYS A 303 22.55 -19.50 -3.25
C LYS A 303 22.88 -18.39 -4.23
N VAL A 304 23.16 -17.19 -3.73
CA VAL A 304 23.50 -16.02 -4.54
C VAL A 304 24.95 -15.64 -4.28
N GLN A 305 25.73 -15.53 -5.34
CA GLN A 305 27.16 -15.22 -5.29
C GLN A 305 27.56 -14.25 -6.40
N ASP A 306 28.69 -13.59 -6.25
CA ASP A 306 29.28 -12.74 -7.28
C ASP A 306 30.10 -13.57 -8.30
N GLY A 307 30.69 -12.88 -9.30
CA GLY A 307 31.54 -13.52 -10.31
C GLY A 307 32.80 -14.20 -9.77
N SER A 308 33.23 -13.88 -8.55
CA SER A 308 34.36 -14.53 -7.86
C SER A 308 33.93 -15.71 -6.98
N GLY A 309 32.63 -16.01 -6.91
CA GLY A 309 32.07 -17.06 -6.08
C GLY A 309 31.82 -16.64 -4.62
N ARG A 310 32.01 -15.37 -4.25
CA ARG A 310 31.74 -14.88 -2.90
C ARG A 310 30.24 -14.73 -2.68
N PRO A 311 29.71 -15.09 -1.50
CA PRO A 311 28.29 -14.99 -1.21
C PRO A 311 27.82 -13.53 -1.16
N ILE A 312 26.66 -13.24 -1.75
CA ILE A 312 26.04 -11.90 -1.72
C ILE A 312 24.95 -11.88 -0.65
N ARG A 313 25.18 -11.14 0.44
CA ARG A 313 24.19 -10.87 1.50
C ARG A 313 23.21 -9.79 1.06
N GLY A 314 21.93 -9.93 1.42
CA GLY A 314 20.91 -8.89 1.17
C GLY A 314 20.36 -8.88 -0.25
N ALA A 315 20.64 -9.91 -1.05
CA ALA A 315 20.00 -10.09 -2.35
C ALA A 315 18.54 -10.49 -2.14
N HIS A 316 17.64 -9.83 -2.87
CA HIS A 316 16.22 -10.12 -2.87
C HIS A 316 15.92 -11.19 -3.91
N VAL A 317 15.29 -12.28 -3.48
CA VAL A 317 14.78 -13.35 -4.34
C VAL A 317 13.26 -13.23 -4.36
N ARG A 318 12.72 -12.78 -5.49
CA ARG A 318 11.27 -12.69 -5.74
C ARG A 318 10.85 -13.85 -6.61
N THR A 319 9.71 -14.44 -6.31
CA THR A 319 9.13 -15.45 -7.19
C THR A 319 8.01 -14.86 -8.03
N ARG A 320 7.85 -15.47 -9.21
CA ARG A 320 6.75 -15.20 -10.11
C ARG A 320 6.22 -16.53 -10.61
N VAL A 321 4.97 -16.82 -10.28
CA VAL A 321 4.18 -17.86 -10.93
C VAL A 321 3.39 -17.20 -12.04
N ALA A 322 3.23 -17.89 -13.18
CA ALA A 322 2.83 -17.33 -14.48
C ALA A 322 1.73 -16.26 -14.44
N ASP A 323 0.73 -16.41 -13.55
CA ASP A 323 -0.43 -15.52 -13.47
C ASP A 323 -0.63 -14.81 -12.11
N SER A 324 0.30 -14.95 -11.16
CA SER A 324 0.17 -14.34 -9.82
C SER A 324 1.08 -13.12 -9.64
N GLU A 325 0.53 -12.05 -9.09
CA GLU A 325 1.32 -10.90 -8.65
C GLU A 325 2.05 -11.23 -7.34
N ARG A 326 3.37 -11.43 -7.47
CA ARG A 326 4.43 -11.33 -6.45
C ARG A 326 4.18 -12.08 -5.13
N SER A 327 4.99 -13.10 -4.87
CA SER A 327 5.26 -13.50 -3.48
C SER A 327 6.07 -12.41 -2.75
N GLY A 328 6.02 -12.41 -1.42
CA GLY A 328 6.97 -11.64 -0.62
C GLY A 328 8.42 -12.02 -0.97
N PRO A 329 9.38 -11.06 -0.98
CA PRO A 329 10.76 -11.37 -1.31
C PRO A 329 11.43 -12.15 -0.18
N ALA A 330 12.08 -13.27 -0.50
CA ALA A 330 13.10 -13.83 0.37
C ALA A 330 14.37 -12.98 0.27
N VAL A 331 15.16 -12.90 1.34
CA VAL A 331 16.40 -12.12 1.37
C VAL A 331 17.56 -13.02 1.75
N THR A 332 18.66 -12.96 1.01
CA THR A 332 19.84 -13.78 1.31
C THR A 332 20.50 -13.35 2.61
N ARG A 333 20.88 -14.34 3.42
CA ARG A 333 21.60 -14.13 4.69
C ARG A 333 23.10 -13.91 4.45
N GLY A 334 23.90 -13.87 5.53
CA GLY A 334 25.35 -13.66 5.47
C GLY A 334 26.11 -14.68 4.60
N ASN A 335 25.58 -15.89 4.44
CA ASN A 335 26.13 -16.93 3.58
C ASN A 335 25.63 -16.86 2.12
N GLY A 336 24.92 -15.79 1.75
CA GLY A 336 24.36 -15.62 0.41
C GLY A 336 23.20 -16.55 0.09
N VAL A 337 22.63 -17.23 1.09
CA VAL A 337 21.53 -18.18 0.87
C VAL A 337 20.19 -17.56 1.24
N ALA A 338 19.22 -17.70 0.35
CA ALA A 338 17.80 -17.47 0.60
C ALA A 338 17.04 -18.80 0.40
N SER A 339 15.99 -18.99 1.17
CA SER A 339 15.09 -20.14 1.01
C SER A 339 13.73 -19.65 0.54
N VAL A 340 13.15 -20.36 -0.42
CA VAL A 340 11.85 -20.02 -0.99
C VAL A 340 10.97 -21.26 -0.99
N VAL A 341 9.75 -21.15 -0.48
CA VAL A 341 8.78 -22.25 -0.51
C VAL A 341 8.10 -22.28 -1.88
N MET A 342 7.94 -23.47 -2.44
CA MET A 342 7.31 -23.71 -3.74
C MET A 342 6.29 -24.83 -3.65
N ALA A 343 5.22 -24.72 -4.44
CA ALA A 343 4.32 -25.84 -4.71
C ALA A 343 5.03 -26.85 -5.64
N VAL A 344 4.90 -28.13 -5.32
CA VAL A 344 5.42 -29.23 -6.15
C VAL A 344 4.63 -29.30 -7.45
N GLY A 345 5.32 -29.53 -8.57
CA GLY A 345 4.71 -29.57 -9.90
C GLY A 345 4.49 -28.20 -10.56
N MET A 346 4.56 -27.10 -9.82
CA MET A 346 4.44 -25.75 -10.41
C MET A 346 5.82 -25.20 -10.81
N PRO A 347 6.06 -24.92 -12.11
CA PRO A 347 7.24 -24.16 -12.52
C PRO A 347 7.14 -22.75 -11.96
N MET A 348 8.26 -22.22 -11.51
CA MET A 348 8.32 -20.89 -10.93
C MET A 348 9.52 -20.15 -11.46
N ASP A 349 9.30 -18.92 -11.88
CA ASP A 349 10.38 -18.04 -12.23
C ASP A 349 10.87 -17.35 -10.96
N ILE A 350 12.17 -17.14 -10.87
CA ILE A 350 12.74 -16.27 -9.84
C ILE A 350 13.39 -15.06 -10.48
N GLN A 351 13.24 -13.92 -9.83
CA GLN A 351 14.04 -12.73 -10.07
C GLN A 351 14.94 -12.52 -8.84
N VAL A 352 16.24 -12.56 -9.06
CA VAL A 352 17.23 -12.23 -8.02
C VAL A 352 17.78 -10.85 -8.31
N SER A 353 17.68 -9.95 -7.33
CA SER A 353 18.17 -8.58 -7.44
C SER A 353 19.00 -8.16 -6.23
N HIS A 354 19.99 -7.30 -6.45
CA HIS A 354 20.79 -6.70 -5.40
C HIS A 354 21.13 -5.25 -5.77
N PRO A 355 21.21 -4.29 -4.83
CA PRO A 355 21.52 -2.89 -5.16
C PRO A 355 22.88 -2.67 -5.83
N LEU A 356 23.82 -3.60 -5.65
CA LEU A 356 25.20 -3.49 -6.16
C LEU A 356 25.51 -4.42 -7.35
N TYR A 357 24.57 -5.29 -7.77
CA TYR A 357 24.78 -6.23 -8.87
C TYR A 357 23.62 -6.22 -9.86
N ARG A 358 23.88 -6.74 -11.06
CA ARG A 358 22.84 -6.93 -12.08
C ARG A 358 21.78 -7.91 -11.59
N SER A 359 20.52 -7.55 -11.81
CA SER A 359 19.42 -8.47 -11.54
C SER A 359 19.35 -9.54 -12.62
N ILE A 360 19.01 -10.77 -12.24
CA ILE A 360 18.82 -11.88 -13.18
C ILE A 360 17.45 -12.52 -12.97
N ARG A 361 16.83 -12.93 -14.07
CA ARG A 361 15.62 -13.76 -14.08
C ARG A 361 16.01 -15.17 -14.50
N ILE A 362 15.52 -16.16 -13.77
CA ILE A 362 15.72 -17.58 -14.07
C ILE A 362 14.33 -18.18 -14.20
N ALA A 363 14.05 -18.77 -15.36
CA ALA A 363 12.78 -19.41 -15.62
C ALA A 363 12.74 -20.84 -15.06
N GLU A 364 11.53 -21.31 -14.72
CA GLU A 364 11.25 -22.72 -14.40
C GLU A 364 12.19 -23.35 -13.35
N VAL A 365 12.44 -22.66 -12.24
CA VAL A 365 13.26 -23.21 -11.16
C VAL A 365 12.55 -24.40 -10.53
N LYS A 366 13.15 -25.60 -10.62
CA LYS A 366 12.59 -26.85 -10.07
C LYS A 366 13.24 -27.32 -8.77
N GLY A 367 14.31 -26.68 -8.32
CA GLY A 367 15.09 -27.15 -7.18
C GLY A 367 16.21 -26.18 -6.80
N PRO A 368 17.11 -26.61 -5.88
CA PRO A 368 18.21 -25.78 -5.43
C PRO A 368 19.01 -25.18 -6.59
N ARG A 369 19.37 -23.91 -6.47
CA ARG A 369 20.05 -23.20 -7.55
C ARG A 369 21.12 -22.26 -7.00
N THR A 370 22.27 -22.26 -7.66
CA THR A 370 23.28 -21.21 -7.50
C THR A 370 23.07 -20.16 -8.58
N VAL A 371 22.97 -18.91 -8.15
CA VAL A 371 22.76 -17.73 -8.99
C VAL A 371 23.99 -16.86 -8.86
N VAL A 372 24.65 -16.60 -9.99
CA VAL A 372 25.77 -15.68 -10.06
C VAL A 372 25.24 -14.33 -10.53
N LEU A 373 25.35 -13.30 -9.69
CA LEU A 373 25.05 -11.93 -10.11
C LEU A 373 26.34 -11.30 -10.62
N ALA A 374 26.31 -10.87 -11.87
CA ALA A 374 27.41 -10.11 -12.45
C ALA A 374 27.39 -8.67 -11.93
N ASP A 375 28.57 -8.06 -11.86
CA ASP A 375 28.69 -6.62 -11.61
C ASP A 375 27.96 -5.81 -12.68
N PHE A 376 27.48 -4.63 -12.31
CA PHE A 376 26.95 -3.69 -13.30
C PHE A 376 28.00 -3.33 -14.33
N VAL A 377 27.57 -3.08 -15.56
CA VAL A 377 28.45 -2.36 -16.49
C VAL A 377 28.48 -0.91 -16.04
N VAL A 378 29.66 -0.33 -15.87
CA VAL A 378 29.81 1.04 -15.39
C VAL A 378 30.27 1.91 -16.54
N ALA A 379 29.63 3.06 -16.72
CA ALA A 379 30.13 4.10 -17.61
C ALA A 379 30.09 5.44 -16.88
N THR A 380 31.12 6.26 -17.11
CA THR A 380 31.12 7.63 -16.62
C THR A 380 30.41 8.50 -17.65
N VAL A 381 29.45 9.29 -17.21
CA VAL A 381 28.83 10.34 -18.01
C VAL A 381 29.34 11.68 -17.52
N ARG A 382 29.69 12.56 -18.44
CA ARG A 382 30.05 13.94 -18.15
C ARG A 382 29.09 14.86 -18.88
N VAL A 383 28.45 15.74 -18.14
CA VAL A 383 27.58 16.75 -18.73
C VAL A 383 28.42 17.93 -19.17
N VAL A 384 28.41 18.22 -20.47
CA VAL A 384 29.12 19.35 -21.06
C VAL A 384 28.10 20.43 -21.32
N CYS A 385 28.13 21.48 -20.51
CA CYS A 385 27.25 22.62 -20.62
C CYS A 385 28.10 23.86 -20.97
N PRO A 386 27.63 24.78 -21.84
CA PRO A 386 28.31 26.05 -22.10
C PRO A 386 28.42 26.94 -20.86
N GLU A 387 27.62 26.68 -19.82
CA GLU A 387 27.69 27.37 -18.52
C GLU A 387 27.84 26.36 -17.39
N PRO A 388 28.50 26.71 -16.27
CA PRO A 388 28.56 25.86 -15.09
C PRO A 388 27.16 25.46 -14.61
N LEU A 389 26.98 24.19 -14.24
CA LEU A 389 25.71 23.73 -13.67
C LEU A 389 25.47 24.45 -12.33
N PRO A 390 24.26 24.98 -12.08
CA PRO A 390 23.91 25.57 -10.80
C PRO A 390 24.09 24.59 -9.64
N LEU A 391 24.95 24.95 -8.68
CA LEU A 391 25.33 24.12 -7.54
C LEU A 391 24.24 24.07 -6.45
N ASP A 392 23.28 24.99 -6.48
CA ASP A 392 22.14 25.04 -5.56
C ASP A 392 21.04 24.02 -5.90
N ARG A 393 21.25 23.22 -6.97
CA ARG A 393 20.33 22.21 -7.47
C ARG A 393 21.00 20.85 -7.58
N ALA A 394 20.22 19.78 -7.37
CA ALA A 394 20.72 18.43 -7.57
C ALA A 394 20.45 18.00 -9.02
N TRP A 395 21.52 17.74 -9.75
CA TRP A 395 21.45 17.21 -11.11
C TRP A 395 21.50 15.70 -11.09
N TRP A 396 20.68 15.08 -11.93
CA TRP A 396 20.60 13.63 -12.05
C TRP A 396 20.63 13.25 -13.53
N VAL A 397 21.30 12.16 -13.83
CA VAL A 397 21.22 11.49 -15.13
C VAL A 397 20.44 10.19 -14.97
N MET A 398 19.50 9.98 -15.87
CA MET A 398 18.65 8.81 -15.93
C MET A 398 18.94 8.04 -17.22
N ALA A 399 19.30 6.77 -17.09
CA ALA A 399 19.51 5.89 -18.23
C ALA A 399 18.29 4.99 -18.47
N ARG A 400 17.92 4.83 -19.74
CA ARG A 400 16.81 3.96 -20.18
C ARG A 400 17.25 3.11 -21.36
N PRO A 401 16.96 1.80 -21.39
CA PRO A 401 17.29 0.99 -22.54
C PRO A 401 16.49 1.46 -23.77
N VAL A 402 17.15 1.53 -24.91
CA VAL A 402 16.56 1.90 -26.21
C VAL A 402 16.97 0.90 -27.28
N ASP A 403 16.15 0.76 -28.32
CA ASP A 403 16.51 -0.04 -29.49
C ASP A 403 17.45 0.73 -30.44
N ALA A 404 17.76 0.12 -31.60
CA ALA A 404 18.61 0.73 -32.61
C ALA A 404 18.05 2.06 -33.16
N SER A 405 16.73 2.25 -33.14
CA SER A 405 16.04 3.48 -33.57
C SER A 405 15.99 4.55 -32.48
N GLY A 406 16.40 4.24 -31.25
CA GLY A 406 16.26 5.11 -30.08
C GLY A 406 14.90 5.00 -29.38
N LYS A 407 14.03 4.10 -29.82
CA LYS A 407 12.73 3.88 -29.16
C LYS A 407 12.96 3.19 -27.82
N ARG A 408 12.25 3.67 -26.80
CA ARG A 408 12.32 3.13 -25.43
C ARG A 408 11.92 1.65 -25.40
N LEU A 409 12.78 0.84 -24.79
CA LEU A 409 12.50 -0.55 -24.46
C LEU A 409 11.96 -0.68 -23.03
N PRO A 410 11.18 -1.72 -22.73
CA PRO A 410 10.90 -2.12 -21.35
C PRO A 410 12.21 -2.43 -20.63
N GLY A 411 12.38 -1.93 -19.41
CA GLY A 411 13.56 -2.24 -18.62
C GLY A 411 13.72 -1.35 -17.40
N GLU A 412 14.73 -1.67 -16.59
CA GLU A 412 15.02 -0.93 -15.37
C GLU A 412 15.58 0.45 -15.71
N VAL A 413 14.97 1.47 -15.13
CA VAL A 413 15.43 2.85 -15.22
C VAL A 413 16.40 3.09 -14.08
N ARG A 414 17.58 3.64 -14.39
CA ARG A 414 18.60 3.94 -13.38
C ARG A 414 18.85 5.42 -13.32
N GLU A 415 18.85 5.97 -12.12
CA GLU A 415 19.14 7.37 -11.85
C GLU A 415 20.46 7.45 -11.08
N GLN A 416 21.31 8.40 -11.45
CA GLN A 416 22.55 8.72 -10.74
C GLN A 416 22.61 10.23 -10.52
N LYS A 417 22.88 10.64 -9.29
CA LYS A 417 23.17 12.03 -8.99
C LYS A 417 24.54 12.38 -9.58
N LEU A 418 24.61 13.51 -10.27
CA LEU A 418 25.86 14.06 -10.78
C LEU A 418 26.61 14.81 -9.67
N ASP A 419 27.93 14.74 -9.72
CA ASP A 419 28.86 15.50 -8.91
C ASP A 419 28.85 16.99 -9.33
N PRO A 420 29.39 17.91 -8.50
CA PRO A 420 29.42 19.35 -8.80
C PRO A 420 30.08 19.72 -10.13
N ASP A 421 30.99 18.89 -10.63
CA ASP A 421 31.66 19.06 -11.92
C ASP A 421 30.84 18.53 -13.12
N GLY A 422 29.62 18.05 -12.87
CA GLY A 422 28.72 17.49 -13.89
C GLY A 422 29.05 16.05 -14.29
N THR A 423 29.95 15.37 -13.59
CA THR A 423 30.26 13.95 -13.83
C THR A 423 29.38 13.02 -13.00
N GLY A 424 29.19 11.78 -13.46
CA GLY A 424 28.50 10.77 -12.68
C GLY A 424 28.73 9.36 -13.23
N ARG A 425 28.88 8.40 -12.32
CA ARG A 425 29.10 6.98 -12.66
C ARG A 425 27.78 6.23 -12.73
N LEU A 426 27.32 5.97 -13.95
CA LEU A 426 26.10 5.20 -14.19
C LEU A 426 26.38 3.70 -14.14
N ARG A 427 25.42 2.96 -13.58
CA ARG A 427 25.44 1.49 -13.48
C ARG A 427 24.33 0.91 -14.35
N PHE A 428 24.71 0.07 -15.31
CA PHE A 428 23.81 -0.49 -16.32
C PHE A 428 23.57 -1.98 -16.07
N PRO A 429 22.30 -2.44 -16.14
CA PRO A 429 21.94 -3.84 -15.87
C PRO A 429 22.37 -4.80 -16.99
N ALA A 430 22.77 -4.30 -18.16
CA ALA A 430 23.32 -5.08 -19.27
C ALA A 430 24.12 -4.17 -20.20
N SER A 431 24.96 -4.75 -21.06
CA SER A 431 25.45 -4.05 -22.25
C SER A 431 24.28 -3.71 -23.19
N GLY A 432 24.44 -2.67 -23.99
CA GLY A 432 23.43 -2.23 -24.94
C GLY A 432 23.40 -0.72 -25.18
N ARG A 433 22.32 -0.27 -25.81
CA ARG A 433 22.07 1.16 -26.09
C ARG A 433 21.18 1.73 -25.00
N TYR A 434 21.60 2.87 -24.46
CA TYR A 434 20.84 3.59 -23.44
C TYR A 434 20.61 5.03 -23.85
N GLY A 435 19.35 5.45 -23.87
CA GLY A 435 18.99 6.85 -23.92
C GLY A 435 19.23 7.47 -22.55
N LEU A 436 19.96 8.59 -22.54
CA LEU A 436 20.23 9.37 -21.34
C LEU A 436 19.26 10.55 -21.27
N VAL A 437 18.70 10.73 -20.09
CA VAL A 437 17.75 11.78 -19.80
C VAL A 437 18.25 12.54 -18.59
N LEU A 438 18.48 13.84 -18.72
CA LEU A 438 18.85 14.65 -17.57
C LEU A 438 17.62 15.18 -16.84
N LEU A 439 17.72 15.12 -15.52
CA LEU A 439 16.72 15.60 -14.59
C LEU A 439 17.39 16.62 -13.67
N ILE A 440 16.73 17.76 -13.49
CA ILE A 440 17.09 18.68 -12.41
C ILE A 440 16.08 18.51 -11.28
N ARG A 441 16.56 18.31 -10.06
CA ARG A 441 15.74 18.22 -8.86
C ARG A 441 16.04 19.40 -7.95
N SER A 442 15.00 20.18 -7.66
CA SER A 442 15.03 21.23 -6.65
C SER A 442 14.35 20.69 -5.39
N THR A 443 15.06 20.70 -4.26
CA THR A 443 14.42 20.47 -2.97
C THR A 443 13.81 21.79 -2.54
N GLN A 444 12.48 21.89 -2.65
CA GLN A 444 11.76 23.09 -2.26
C GLN A 444 11.80 23.24 -0.73
N PRO A 445 11.71 24.48 -0.21
CA PRO A 445 11.42 24.71 1.21
C PRO A 445 10.14 23.91 1.56
N GLY A 446 10.28 22.84 2.34
CA GLY A 446 9.17 21.89 2.55
C GLY A 446 9.52 20.42 2.37
N GLY A 447 10.61 20.12 1.67
CA GLY A 447 11.01 18.74 1.37
C GLY A 447 10.27 18.13 0.18
N SER A 448 9.35 18.86 -0.46
CA SER A 448 8.85 18.48 -1.78
C SER A 448 9.96 18.62 -2.82
N VAL A 449 10.01 17.69 -3.76
CA VAL A 449 11.00 17.68 -4.84
C VAL A 449 10.29 18.10 -6.11
N ALA A 450 10.62 19.29 -6.63
CA ALA A 450 10.27 19.67 -7.99
C ALA A 450 11.28 19.04 -8.95
N ALA A 451 10.82 18.44 -10.04
CA ALA A 451 11.68 17.81 -11.04
C ALA A 451 11.40 18.39 -12.43
N GLY A 452 12.44 18.90 -13.08
CA GLY A 452 12.41 19.43 -14.43
C GLY A 452 13.14 18.48 -15.37
N LEU A 453 12.59 18.29 -16.56
CA LEU A 453 13.21 17.45 -17.58
C LEU A 453 14.02 18.32 -18.52
N VAL A 454 15.32 18.04 -18.66
CA VAL A 454 16.14 18.69 -19.69
C VAL A 454 15.84 17.98 -21.01
N ARG A 455 15.06 18.64 -21.87
CA ARG A 455 14.72 18.11 -23.20
C ARG A 455 15.65 18.69 -24.24
N GLU A 456 16.45 17.84 -24.86
CA GLU A 456 17.14 18.13 -26.10
C GLU A 456 16.31 17.62 -27.30
N PRO A 457 16.56 18.11 -28.54
CA PRO A 457 15.85 17.63 -29.74
C PRO A 457 15.98 16.12 -29.96
N LYS A 458 17.09 15.52 -29.48
CA LYS A 458 17.31 14.07 -29.45
C LYS A 458 18.00 13.71 -28.14
N ASP A 459 17.45 12.73 -27.43
CA ASP A 459 18.11 12.19 -26.23
C ASP A 459 19.47 11.58 -26.64
N PRO A 460 20.56 11.90 -25.92
CA PRO A 460 21.86 11.29 -26.18
C PRO A 460 21.76 9.78 -25.95
N VAL A 461 22.21 9.01 -26.94
CA VAL A 461 22.27 7.55 -26.85
C VAL A 461 23.72 7.15 -26.66
N ILE A 462 24.00 6.44 -25.57
CA ILE A 462 25.31 5.83 -25.35
C ILE A 462 25.26 4.33 -25.61
N VAL A 463 26.38 3.77 -26.03
CA VAL A 463 26.57 2.33 -26.19
C VAL A 463 27.48 1.87 -25.06
N VAL A 464 26.98 0.99 -24.22
CA VAL A 464 27.70 0.43 -23.09
C VAL A 464 28.03 -1.02 -23.42
N ALA A 465 29.31 -1.37 -23.45
CA ALA A 465 29.78 -2.72 -23.77
C ALA A 465 30.32 -3.42 -22.51
N GLU A 466 30.13 -4.74 -22.41
CA GLU A 466 30.75 -5.52 -21.35
C GLU A 466 32.28 -5.52 -21.53
N ASN A 467 33.02 -5.37 -20.43
CA ASN A 467 34.48 -5.38 -20.39
C ASN A 467 35.17 -4.25 -21.18
N ALA A 468 34.43 -3.24 -21.64
CA ALA A 468 35.07 -2.03 -22.16
C ALA A 468 35.77 -1.28 -21.01
N PRO A 469 36.94 -0.66 -21.26
CA PRO A 469 37.50 0.30 -20.31
C PRO A 469 36.44 1.38 -20.02
N GLU A 470 36.44 1.91 -18.79
CA GLU A 470 35.48 2.93 -18.36
C GLU A 470 35.55 4.14 -19.30
N ALA A 471 34.62 4.22 -20.24
CA ALA A 471 34.52 5.32 -21.18
C ALA A 471 33.80 6.50 -20.52
N ILE A 472 34.29 7.70 -20.81
CA ILE A 472 33.60 8.95 -20.47
C ILE A 472 32.72 9.32 -21.66
N HIS A 473 31.42 9.36 -21.44
CA HIS A 473 30.45 9.79 -22.44
C HIS A 473 30.02 11.23 -22.17
N ASP A 474 30.32 12.12 -23.11
CA ASP A 474 29.90 13.51 -23.03
C ASP A 474 28.44 13.67 -23.44
N VAL A 475 27.64 14.25 -22.54
CA VAL A 475 26.27 14.69 -22.80
C VAL A 475 26.30 16.20 -22.94
N VAL A 476 26.31 16.66 -24.19
CA VAL A 476 26.33 18.09 -24.51
C VAL A 476 24.92 18.67 -24.37
N LEU A 477 24.78 19.70 -23.55
CA LEU A 477 23.52 20.42 -23.34
C LEU A 477 23.54 21.80 -23.98
N SER A 478 22.43 22.18 -24.58
CA SER A 478 22.19 23.54 -25.03
C SER A 478 21.83 24.45 -23.85
N ARG A 479 22.28 25.71 -23.92
CA ARG A 479 21.91 26.76 -22.95
C ARG A 479 20.38 26.90 -22.82
N THR A 480 19.65 26.68 -23.91
CA THR A 480 18.18 26.75 -23.93
C THR A 480 17.55 25.60 -23.15
N ALA A 481 18.00 24.36 -23.32
CA ALA A 481 17.44 23.22 -22.59
C ALA A 481 17.67 23.33 -21.08
N VAL A 482 18.86 23.79 -20.66
CA VAL A 482 19.19 24.03 -19.24
C VAL A 482 18.27 25.09 -18.63
N ARG A 483 18.07 26.21 -19.32
CA ARG A 483 17.17 27.29 -18.87
C ARG A 483 15.72 26.83 -18.74
N ASN A 484 15.20 26.15 -19.76
CA ASN A 484 13.83 25.63 -19.74
C ASN A 484 13.61 24.64 -18.59
N ALA A 485 14.60 23.79 -18.30
CA ALA A 485 14.53 22.86 -17.18
C ALA A 485 14.57 23.58 -15.82
N LEU A 486 15.37 24.64 -15.70
CA LEU A 486 15.42 25.49 -14.50
C LEU A 486 14.08 26.21 -14.25
N GLU A 487 13.42 26.68 -15.30
CA GLU A 487 12.10 27.32 -15.21
C GLU A 487 11.01 26.35 -14.74
N GLN A 488 11.09 25.07 -15.10
CA GLN A 488 10.15 24.03 -14.64
C GLN A 488 10.25 23.71 -13.14
N VAL A 489 11.40 24.00 -12.51
CA VAL A 489 11.65 23.70 -11.08
C VAL A 489 11.69 24.92 -10.18
N ARG A 490 11.47 26.12 -10.73
CA ARG A 490 11.11 27.30 -9.95
C ARG A 490 9.75 27.07 -9.33
#